data_AF-A0AAV5II35-F1
#
_entry.id   AF-A0AAV5II35-F1
#
_cell.length_a   1.000
_cell.length_b   1.000
_cell.length_c   1.000
_cell.angle_alpha   90.00
_cell.angle_beta   90.00
_cell.angle_gamma   90.00
#
_symmetry.space_group_name_H-M   'P 1'
#
loop_
_entity.id
_entity.type
_entity.pdbx_description
1 polymer ?
#
loop_
_entity_poly.entity_id
_entity_poly.type
_entity_poly.pdbx_seq_one_letter_code
_entity_poly.pdbx_strand_id
1 'polypeptide(L)'
;MVGKEGVPNAGYPFQLLINAYCDRNRAVDACKLLQNYVGENQLKPWHSTYIVLIRKLLVQGGFKDALDTLGLMKEVGFPPFVDPFTKYVSKSGSSEGAIAFVKVMTSKRFPSTLVVLCVFKAFFKPSRQAEARDLLSKCPCYICNHADVLNLFCSMKSGESVHAAPMVA
;
A
#
# COMPACT_ATOMS: atom_id res chain seq x y z
N MET A 1 -22.99 40.99 -3.45
CA MET A 1 -22.15 39.87 -2.93
C MET A 1 -23.00 38.61 -3.01
N VAL A 2 -22.77 37.75 -4.01
CA VAL A 2 -23.49 36.48 -4.12
C VAL A 2 -22.93 35.56 -3.04
N GLY A 3 -23.78 35.20 -2.07
CA GLY A 3 -23.45 34.20 -1.06
C GLY A 3 -23.15 32.89 -1.77
N LYS A 4 -21.94 32.35 -1.59
CA LYS A 4 -21.65 30.97 -1.94
C LYS A 4 -22.45 30.08 -1.00
N GLU A 5 -23.66 29.71 -1.41
CA GLU A 5 -24.34 28.54 -0.87
C GLU A 5 -23.44 27.33 -1.13
N GLY A 6 -22.77 26.87 -0.08
CA GLY A 6 -22.01 25.63 -0.12
C GLY A 6 -22.98 24.48 -0.41
N VAL A 7 -22.93 23.95 -1.63
CA VAL A 7 -23.77 22.82 -2.03
C VAL A 7 -23.37 21.61 -1.18
N PRO A 8 -24.24 21.09 -0.29
CA PRO A 8 -23.90 20.00 0.64
C PRO A 8 -23.65 18.65 -0.06
N ASN A 9 -23.86 18.57 -1.37
CA ASN A 9 -23.93 17.33 -2.16
C ASN A 9 -22.84 17.20 -3.25
N ALA A 10 -21.77 17.99 -3.21
CA ALA A 10 -20.70 17.89 -4.20
C ALA A 10 -19.93 16.55 -4.18
N GLY A 11 -20.12 15.70 -3.16
CA GLY A 11 -19.46 14.40 -3.04
C GLY A 11 -19.82 13.40 -4.15
N TYR A 12 -21.10 13.32 -4.53
CA TYR A 12 -21.56 12.39 -5.56
C TYR A 12 -21.07 12.77 -6.98
N PRO A 13 -21.24 14.02 -7.46
CA PRO A 13 -20.69 14.45 -8.74
C PRO A 13 -19.17 14.28 -8.81
N PHE A 14 -18.48 14.54 -7.70
CA PHE A 14 -17.04 14.38 -7.61
C PHE A 14 -16.60 12.91 -7.73
N GLN A 15 -17.29 11.98 -7.06
CA GLN A 15 -17.01 10.55 -7.23
C GLN A 15 -17.22 10.11 -8.69
N LEU A 16 -18.27 10.62 -9.36
CA LEU A 16 -18.50 10.35 -10.78
C LEU A 16 -17.35 10.85 -11.65
N LEU A 17 -16.83 12.05 -11.37
CA LEU A 17 -15.69 12.62 -12.08
C LEU A 17 -14.44 11.75 -11.91
N ILE A 18 -14.13 11.34 -10.68
CA ILE A 18 -13.00 10.44 -10.39
C ILE A 18 -13.14 9.13 -11.17
N ASN A 19 -14.33 8.53 -11.20
CA ASN A 19 -14.59 7.32 -11.97
C ASN A 19 -14.33 7.54 -13.47
N ALA A 20 -14.83 8.64 -14.04
CA ALA A 20 -14.65 8.95 -15.45
C ALA A 20 -13.17 9.13 -15.83
N TYR A 21 -12.35 9.74 -14.98
CA TYR A 21 -10.90 9.81 -15.19
C TYR A 21 -10.25 8.43 -15.10
N CYS A 22 -10.62 7.64 -14.09
CA CYS A 22 -10.10 6.29 -13.89
C CYS A 22 -10.39 5.38 -15.08
N ASP A 23 -11.59 5.47 -15.67
CA ASP A 23 -11.99 4.65 -16.80
C ASP A 23 -11.28 5.03 -18.10
N ARG A 24 -10.71 6.24 -18.17
CA ARG A 24 -9.85 6.69 -19.27
C ARG A 24 -8.36 6.41 -19.05
N ASN A 25 -8.01 5.54 -18.09
CA ASN A 25 -6.63 5.27 -17.67
C ASN A 25 -5.87 6.51 -17.17
N ARG A 26 -6.60 7.45 -16.55
CA ARG A 26 -6.04 8.71 -16.01
C ARG A 26 -6.18 8.78 -14.48
N ALA A 27 -5.94 7.66 -13.78
CA ALA A 27 -6.05 7.63 -12.32
C ALA A 27 -5.06 8.58 -11.62
N VAL A 28 -3.87 8.81 -12.18
CA VAL A 28 -2.90 9.79 -11.64
C VAL A 28 -3.45 11.21 -11.69
N ASP A 29 -4.10 11.58 -12.80
CA ASP A 29 -4.76 12.89 -12.91
C ASP A 29 -5.93 13.01 -11.92
N ALA A 30 -6.70 11.94 -11.74
CA ALA A 30 -7.75 11.87 -10.73
C ALA A 30 -7.20 12.06 -9.30
N CYS A 31 -6.00 11.56 -9.02
CA CYS A 31 -5.31 11.76 -7.73
C CYS A 31 -4.95 13.22 -7.49
N LYS A 32 -4.37 13.90 -8.49
CA LYS A 32 -4.09 15.33 -8.40
C LYS A 32 -5.37 16.14 -8.19
N LEU A 33 -6.43 15.77 -8.89
CA LEU A 33 -7.74 16.41 -8.74
C LEU A 33 -8.27 16.21 -7.32
N LEU A 34 -8.18 15.01 -6.73
CA LEU A 34 -8.52 14.74 -5.33
C LEU A 34 -7.71 15.58 -4.34
N GLN A 35 -6.40 15.66 -4.52
CA GLN A 35 -5.51 16.45 -3.66
C GLN A 35 -5.88 17.94 -3.66
N ASN A 36 -6.05 18.52 -4.85
CA ASN A 36 -6.47 19.91 -4.98
C ASN A 36 -7.85 20.13 -4.37
N TYR A 37 -8.78 19.19 -4.57
CA TYR A 37 -10.15 19.31 -4.06
C TYR A 37 -10.23 19.26 -2.54
N VAL A 38 -9.41 18.43 -1.90
CA VAL A 38 -9.31 18.33 -0.43
C VAL A 38 -8.63 19.56 0.15
N GLY A 39 -7.61 20.11 -0.52
CA GLY A 39 -6.85 21.27 -0.05
C GLY A 39 -7.58 22.61 -0.20
N GLU A 40 -8.23 22.85 -1.34
CA GLU A 40 -8.77 24.18 -1.69
C GLU A 40 -10.24 24.37 -1.29
N ASN A 41 -11.06 23.31 -1.40
CA ASN A 41 -12.52 23.48 -1.37
C ASN A 41 -13.18 23.09 -0.04
N GLN A 42 -12.42 22.62 0.97
CA GLN A 42 -12.93 22.11 2.27
C GLN A 42 -14.05 21.05 2.13
N LEU A 43 -14.24 20.49 0.93
CA LEU A 43 -15.22 19.45 0.67
C LEU A 43 -14.64 18.11 1.11
N LYS A 44 -15.48 17.26 1.71
CA LYS A 44 -15.08 15.93 2.22
C LYS A 44 -15.45 14.87 1.18
N PRO A 45 -14.49 14.33 0.40
CA PRO A 45 -14.76 13.22 -0.49
C PRO A 45 -15.22 12.00 0.32
N TRP A 46 -16.07 11.18 -0.27
CA TRP A 46 -16.55 9.97 0.38
C TRP A 46 -15.45 8.92 0.50
N HIS A 47 -15.58 8.05 1.50
CA HIS A 47 -14.71 6.89 1.70
C HIS A 47 -14.59 6.02 0.44
N SER A 48 -15.70 5.85 -0.29
CA SER A 48 -15.76 5.13 -1.57
C SER A 48 -14.84 5.72 -2.64
N THR A 49 -14.70 7.06 -2.68
CA THR A 49 -13.88 7.75 -3.67
C THR A 49 -12.40 7.38 -3.51
N TYR A 50 -11.89 7.38 -2.28
CA TYR A 50 -10.51 6.96 -1.98
C TYR A 50 -10.30 5.49 -2.36
N ILE A 51 -11.23 4.60 -1.99
CA ILE A 51 -11.15 3.16 -2.30
C ILE A 51 -11.07 2.89 -3.81
N VAL A 52 -11.94 3.53 -4.60
CA VAL A 52 -11.96 3.33 -6.06
C VAL A 52 -10.67 3.84 -6.68
N LEU A 53 -10.23 5.03 -6.28
CA LEU A 53 -9.02 5.64 -6.80
C LEU A 53 -7.77 4.81 -6.50
N ILE A 54 -7.60 4.34 -5.26
CA ILE A 54 -6.50 3.44 -4.86
C ILE A 54 -6.47 2.18 -5.73
N ARG A 55 -7.62 1.53 -5.94
CA ARG A 55 -7.70 0.32 -6.79
C ARG A 55 -7.25 0.61 -8.22
N LYS A 56 -7.74 1.72 -8.80
CA LYS A 56 -7.44 2.09 -10.19
C LYS A 56 -5.98 2.50 -10.35
N LEU A 57 -5.42 3.26 -9.40
CA LEU A 57 -4.00 3.63 -9.37
C LEU A 57 -3.09 2.40 -9.33
N LEU A 58 -3.38 1.42 -8.47
CA LEU A 58 -2.58 0.19 -8.39
C LEU A 58 -2.63 -0.64 -9.68
N VAL A 59 -3.76 -0.65 -10.40
CA VAL A 59 -3.89 -1.35 -11.69
C VAL A 59 -3.20 -0.58 -12.82
N GLN A 60 -3.20 0.75 -12.78
CA GLN A 60 -2.66 1.62 -13.83
C GLN A 60 -1.19 2.02 -13.58
N GLY A 61 -0.52 1.42 -12.59
CA GLY A 61 0.91 1.65 -12.31
C GLY A 61 1.22 2.88 -11.46
N GLY A 62 0.21 3.60 -10.95
CA GLY A 62 0.35 4.76 -10.08
C GLY A 62 0.59 4.39 -8.61
N PHE A 63 1.58 3.54 -8.31
CA PHE A 63 1.81 3.03 -6.95
C PHE A 63 2.12 4.13 -5.94
N LYS A 64 2.94 5.11 -6.33
CA LYS A 64 3.30 6.24 -5.47
C LYS A 64 2.07 7.09 -5.14
N ASP A 65 1.30 7.46 -6.16
CA ASP A 65 0.06 8.22 -5.99
C ASP A 65 -0.97 7.46 -5.14
N ALA A 66 -1.01 6.12 -5.25
CA ALA A 66 -1.87 5.28 -4.42
C ALA A 66 -1.47 5.39 -2.94
N LEU A 67 -0.16 5.36 -2.63
CA LEU A 67 0.35 5.54 -1.27
C LEU A 67 0.01 6.92 -0.71
N ASP A 68 0.15 7.97 -1.52
CA ASP A 68 -0.19 9.33 -1.12
C ASP A 68 -1.70 9.44 -0.82
N THR A 69 -2.54 8.81 -1.67
CA THR A 69 -4.00 8.73 -1.46
C THR A 69 -4.36 7.97 -0.18
N LEU A 70 -3.64 6.89 0.13
CA LEU A 70 -3.79 6.13 1.37
C LEU A 70 -3.41 6.97 2.61
N GLY A 71 -2.36 7.80 2.50
CA GLY A 71 -1.98 8.76 3.52
C GLY A 71 -3.11 9.77 3.79
N LEU A 72 -3.66 10.38 2.75
CA LEU A 72 -4.79 11.33 2.87
C LEU A 72 -6.01 10.67 3.54
N MET A 73 -6.33 9.44 3.15
CA MET A 73 -7.43 8.66 3.73
C MET A 73 -7.26 8.52 5.25
N LYS A 74 -6.03 8.29 5.72
CA LYS A 74 -5.68 8.19 7.14
C LYS A 74 -5.77 9.54 7.87
N GLU A 75 -5.28 10.62 7.25
CA GLU A 75 -5.35 11.98 7.84
C GLU A 75 -6.80 12.44 8.04
N VAL A 76 -7.71 12.04 7.13
CA VAL A 76 -9.15 12.30 7.24
C VAL A 76 -9.84 11.38 8.27
N GLY A 77 -9.14 10.36 8.78
CA GLY A 77 -9.62 9.43 9.80
C GLY A 77 -10.35 8.20 9.25
N PHE A 78 -10.27 7.92 7.95
CA PHE A 78 -10.84 6.70 7.38
C PHE A 78 -9.95 5.48 7.63
N PRO A 79 -10.55 4.28 7.74
CA PRO A 79 -9.78 3.04 7.87
C PRO A 79 -8.86 2.84 6.67
N PRO A 80 -7.55 2.57 6.89
CA PRO A 80 -6.62 2.40 5.78
C PRO A 80 -6.95 1.16 4.95
N PHE A 81 -6.83 1.27 3.64
CA PHE A 81 -7.21 0.22 2.70
C PHE A 81 -6.03 -0.69 2.31
N VAL A 82 -5.74 -1.68 3.16
CA VAL A 82 -4.50 -2.49 3.16
C VAL A 82 -4.47 -3.57 2.07
N ASP A 83 -5.55 -4.32 1.88
CA ASP A 83 -5.57 -5.53 1.05
C ASP A 83 -5.10 -5.32 -0.40
N PRO A 84 -5.49 -4.24 -1.11
CA PRO A 84 -5.03 -4.01 -2.48
C PRO A 84 -3.52 -3.81 -2.57
N PHE A 85 -2.91 -3.13 -1.59
CA PHE A 85 -1.47 -2.93 -1.55
C PHE A 85 -0.76 -4.24 -1.25
N THR A 86 -1.23 -5.04 -0.29
CA THR A 86 -0.66 -6.36 -0.01
C THR A 86 -0.69 -7.26 -1.26
N LYS A 87 -1.80 -7.25 -2.01
CA LYS A 87 -1.94 -7.99 -3.26
C LYS A 87 -0.97 -7.48 -4.35
N TYR A 88 -0.87 -6.17 -4.51
CA TYR A 88 0.05 -5.54 -5.47
C TYR A 88 1.51 -5.87 -5.13
N VAL A 89 1.89 -5.66 -3.87
CA VAL A 89 3.23 -5.92 -3.35
C VAL A 89 3.62 -7.39 -3.54
N SER A 90 2.70 -8.32 -3.28
CA SER A 90 2.93 -9.76 -3.47
C SER A 90 3.12 -10.17 -4.95
N LYS A 91 2.48 -9.47 -5.89
CA LYS A 91 2.53 -9.82 -7.31
C LYS A 91 3.64 -9.10 -8.08
N SER A 92 3.89 -7.83 -7.75
CA SER A 92 4.63 -6.91 -8.63
C SER A 92 5.39 -5.81 -7.88
N GLY A 93 5.33 -5.75 -6.54
CA GLY A 93 5.99 -4.67 -5.78
C GLY A 93 7.46 -4.94 -5.50
N SER A 94 8.30 -3.91 -5.52
CA SER A 94 9.71 -3.98 -5.07
C SER A 94 9.84 -3.89 -3.55
N SER A 95 11.02 -4.24 -3.01
CA SER A 95 11.32 -4.04 -1.58
C SER A 95 11.17 -2.57 -1.16
N GLU A 96 11.61 -1.63 -1.99
CA GLU A 96 11.41 -0.19 -1.76
C GLU A 96 9.94 0.22 -1.68
N GLY A 97 9.10 -0.28 -2.60
CA GLY A 97 7.66 -0.01 -2.58
C GLY A 97 6.98 -0.57 -1.32
N ALA A 98 7.45 -1.71 -0.84
CA ALA A 98 6.97 -2.32 0.39
C ALA A 98 7.36 -1.53 1.65
N ILE A 99 8.60 -1.06 1.72
CA ILE A 99 9.08 -0.20 2.79
C ILE A 99 8.25 1.09 2.82
N ALA A 100 8.02 1.71 1.66
CA ALA A 100 7.19 2.90 1.54
C ALA A 100 5.77 2.65 2.04
N PHE A 101 5.16 1.51 1.67
CA PHE A 101 3.84 1.12 2.16
C PHE A 101 3.81 0.92 3.68
N VAL A 102 4.76 0.18 4.25
CA VAL A 102 4.88 -0.02 5.70
C VAL A 102 5.04 1.33 6.42
N LYS A 103 5.81 2.26 5.84
CA LYS A 103 6.03 3.59 6.39
C LYS A 103 4.75 4.42 6.45
N VAL A 104 3.96 4.45 5.37
CA VAL A 104 2.65 5.15 5.34
C VAL A 104 1.68 4.55 6.37
N MET A 105 1.69 3.22 6.49
CA MET A 105 0.84 2.49 7.43
C MET A 105 1.30 2.59 8.89
N THR A 106 2.51 3.09 9.15
CA THR A 106 3.02 3.33 10.50
C THR A 106 2.51 4.68 11.00
N SER A 107 1.79 4.71 12.13
CA SER A 107 1.48 5.95 12.84
C SER A 107 2.15 5.98 14.21
N LYS A 108 2.68 7.15 14.58
CA LYS A 108 3.13 7.55 15.93
C LYS A 108 4.22 6.73 16.63
N ARG A 109 4.61 5.54 16.16
CA ARG A 109 5.89 4.81 16.40
C ARG A 109 5.81 3.30 16.10
N PHE A 110 4.64 2.75 15.80
CA PHE A 110 4.49 1.32 15.55
C PHE A 110 3.66 1.06 14.29
N PRO A 111 4.19 0.35 13.27
CA PRO A 111 3.34 -0.23 12.26
C PRO A 111 2.37 -1.20 12.94
N SER A 112 1.13 -1.26 12.48
CA SER A 112 0.25 -2.35 12.90
C SER A 112 0.92 -3.67 12.54
N THR A 113 1.17 -4.51 13.54
CA THR A 113 1.83 -5.82 13.39
C THR A 113 1.23 -6.63 12.24
N LEU A 114 -0.09 -6.52 12.03
CA LEU A 114 -0.80 -7.15 10.91
C LEU A 114 -0.31 -6.68 9.54
N VAL A 115 -0.04 -5.38 9.36
CA VAL A 115 0.41 -4.82 8.07
C VAL A 115 1.81 -5.31 7.76
N VAL A 116 2.68 -5.32 8.77
CA VAL A 116 4.05 -5.83 8.66
C VAL A 116 4.01 -7.31 8.30
N LEU A 117 3.26 -8.12 9.04
CA LEU A 117 3.13 -9.55 8.76
C LEU A 117 2.53 -9.82 7.38
N CYS A 118 1.53 -9.05 6.94
CA CYS A 118 0.95 -9.17 5.60
C CYS A 118 1.98 -8.85 4.50
N VAL A 119 2.78 -7.80 4.68
CA VAL A 119 3.85 -7.44 3.74
C VAL A 119 4.93 -8.53 3.72
N PHE A 120 5.38 -9.00 4.87
CA PHE A 120 6.34 -10.09 4.94
C PHE A 120 5.79 -11.35 4.25
N LYS A 121 4.60 -11.85 4.64
CA LYS A 121 3.95 -13.00 3.99
C LYS A 121 3.80 -12.81 2.47
N ALA A 122 3.56 -11.58 2.00
CA ALA A 122 3.45 -11.27 0.59
C ALA A 122 4.79 -11.41 -0.18
N PHE A 123 5.93 -11.09 0.44
CA PHE A 123 7.28 -11.27 -0.13
C PHE A 123 7.80 -12.70 -0.02
N PHE A 124 7.37 -13.45 0.99
CA PHE A 124 7.84 -14.82 1.23
C PHE A 124 7.19 -15.87 0.33
N LYS A 125 7.09 -15.57 -0.97
CA LYS A 125 6.89 -16.60 -1.99
C LYS A 125 8.26 -17.21 -2.36
N PRO A 126 8.33 -18.51 -2.70
CA PRO A 126 9.59 -19.21 -2.95
C PRO A 126 10.53 -18.54 -3.96
N SER A 127 10.00 -17.74 -4.88
CA SER A 127 10.74 -17.06 -5.94
C SER A 127 11.29 -15.67 -5.58
N ARG A 128 11.00 -15.14 -4.39
CA ARG A 128 11.28 -13.73 -4.00
C ARG A 128 12.13 -13.58 -2.74
N GLN A 129 12.92 -14.61 -2.45
CA GLN A 129 13.74 -14.75 -1.24
C GLN A 129 14.74 -13.62 -1.03
N ALA A 130 15.41 -13.20 -2.10
CA ALA A 130 16.40 -12.12 -2.05
C ALA A 130 15.75 -10.79 -1.62
N GLU A 131 14.55 -10.50 -2.10
CA GLU A 131 13.81 -9.28 -1.81
C GLU A 131 13.24 -9.31 -0.38
N ALA A 132 12.83 -10.49 0.10
CA ALA A 132 12.41 -10.67 1.49
C ALA A 132 13.57 -10.45 2.48
N ARG A 133 14.79 -10.90 2.14
CA ARG A 133 16.01 -10.65 2.93
C ARG A 133 16.43 -9.18 2.90
N ASP A 134 16.36 -8.52 1.74
CA ASP A 134 16.61 -7.08 1.59
C ASP A 134 15.60 -6.24 2.39
N LEU A 135 14.33 -6.65 2.40
CA LEU A 135 13.30 -6.01 3.22
C LEU A 135 13.59 -6.17 4.72
N LEU A 136 13.99 -7.37 5.17
CA LEU A 136 14.34 -7.62 6.57
C LEU A 136 15.53 -6.75 7.02
N SER A 137 16.57 -6.60 6.20
CA SER A 137 17.76 -5.81 6.58
C SER A 137 17.45 -4.32 6.72
N LYS A 138 16.45 -3.81 6.00
CA LYS A 138 16.01 -2.41 6.03
C LYS A 138 14.92 -2.13 7.07
N CYS A 139 14.30 -3.17 7.65
CA CYS A 139 13.28 -3.01 8.67
C CYS A 139 13.89 -2.75 10.07
N PRO A 140 13.23 -1.93 10.90
CA PRO A 140 13.61 -1.76 12.31
C PRO A 140 13.63 -3.08 13.10
N CYS A 141 14.52 -3.19 14.08
CA CYS A 141 14.74 -4.40 14.87
C CYS A 141 13.48 -4.97 15.55
N TYR A 142 12.53 -4.13 15.96
CA TYR A 142 11.27 -4.60 16.57
C TYR A 142 10.37 -5.38 15.60
N ILE A 143 10.52 -5.15 14.29
CA ILE A 143 9.84 -5.91 13.23
C ILE A 143 10.60 -7.21 12.98
N CYS A 144 11.92 -7.11 12.87
CA CYS A 144 12.78 -8.24 12.52
C CYS A 144 12.84 -9.32 13.61
N ASN A 145 12.67 -8.92 14.87
CA ASN A 145 12.63 -9.84 16.02
C ASN A 145 11.23 -10.40 16.32
N HIS A 146 10.21 -10.07 15.52
CA HIS A 146 8.86 -10.59 15.73
C HIS A 146 8.83 -12.10 15.48
N ALA A 147 8.30 -12.87 16.42
CA ALA A 147 8.32 -14.34 16.39
C ALA A 147 7.76 -14.92 15.07
N ASP A 148 6.66 -14.35 14.55
CA ASP A 148 6.09 -14.79 13.26
C ASP A 148 6.99 -14.49 12.06
N VAL A 149 7.75 -13.40 12.08
CA VAL A 149 8.70 -13.06 11.00
C VAL A 149 9.89 -14.02 11.03
N LEU A 150 10.41 -14.29 12.23
CA LEU A 150 11.48 -15.27 12.44
C LEU A 150 11.03 -16.69 12.07
N ASN A 151 9.82 -17.12 12.47
CA ASN A 151 9.26 -18.43 12.13
C ASN A 151 9.04 -18.59 10.62
N LEU A 152 8.67 -17.52 9.91
CA LEU A 152 8.60 -17.53 8.44
C LEU A 152 9.98 -17.76 7.80
N PHE A 153 11.03 -17.10 8.30
CA PHE A 153 12.40 -17.32 7.82
C PHE A 153 12.94 -18.71 8.19
N CYS A 154 12.62 -19.24 9.37
CA CYS A 154 13.07 -20.55 9.81
C CYS A 154 12.43 -21.70 9.01
N SER A 155 11.15 -21.56 8.62
CA SER A 155 10.46 -22.56 7.79
C SER A 155 11.05 -22.71 6.38
N MET A 156 11.91 -21.78 5.94
CA MET A 156 12.62 -21.86 4.65
C MET A 156 13.94 -22.61 4.72
N LYS A 157 14.66 -22.55 5.86
CA LYS A 157 15.93 -23.26 6.02
C LYS A 157 15.76 -24.79 6.04
N SER A 158 14.58 -25.28 6.41
CA SER A 158 14.26 -26.72 6.36
C SER A 158 13.96 -27.25 4.95
N GLY A 159 13.94 -26.39 3.92
CA GLY A 159 13.81 -26.80 2.52
C GLY A 159 15.13 -26.78 1.72
N GLU A 160 16.19 -26.16 2.26
CA GLU A 160 17.55 -26.19 1.70
C GLU A 160 18.39 -27.30 2.37
N SER A 161 17.89 -28.53 2.33
CA SER A 161 18.72 -29.71 2.52
C SER A 161 18.24 -30.80 1.59
N VAL A 162 18.74 -30.80 0.35
CA VAL A 162 19.27 -31.95 -0.40
C VAL A 162 19.67 -31.41 -1.78
N HIS A 163 20.90 -30.91 -1.89
CA HIS A 163 21.76 -31.36 -2.98
C HIS A 163 23.16 -31.47 -2.39
N ALA A 164 23.39 -32.64 -1.80
CA ALA A 164 24.72 -33.14 -1.52
C ALA A 164 25.50 -33.16 -2.84
N ALA A 165 26.56 -32.38 -2.93
CA ALA A 165 27.63 -32.69 -3.85
C ALA A 165 28.38 -33.90 -3.27
N PRO A 166 28.50 -35.03 -3.99
CA PRO A 166 29.38 -36.09 -3.55
C PRO A 166 30.82 -35.56 -3.72
N MET A 167 31.52 -35.41 -2.60
CA MET A 167 32.97 -35.61 -2.61
C MET A 167 33.26 -37.08 -2.90
N VAL A 168 34.47 -37.35 -3.40
CA VAL A 168 35.15 -38.65 -3.66
C VAL A 168 35.34 -38.87 -5.18
N ALA A 169 36.54 -39.05 -5.73
CA ALA A 169 37.89 -39.23 -5.19
C ALA A 169 38.93 -38.50 -6.04
#